data_AF-A0A7C4I0R7-F1
#
_entry.id   AF-A0A7C4I0R7-F1
#
_cell.length_a   1.000
_cell.length_b   1.000
_cell.length_c   1.000
_cell.angle_alpha   90.00
_cell.angle_beta   90.00
_cell.angle_gamma   90.00
#
_symmetry.space_group_name_H-M   'P 1'
#
loop_
_entity.id
_entity.type
_entity.pdbx_description
1 polymer ?
#
loop_
_entity_poly.entity_id
_entity_poly.type
_entity_poly.pdbx_seq_one_letter_code
_entity_poly.pdbx_strand_id
1 'polypeptide(L)'
;MHREPSKPDEKAVSPVISTVIITATLLIILVVASFIATNMLEIHMQNSEFEQAKTAMLLLNKVIADVSLRPGAASSVQFNQRSGGIGLYKSENITIEILGSGSNPIEVITAESYIIKYRGGSMVSAAEANLTNPSGLIVDMSKPLGNVCVEVGDGAWIVLDYNRVRVIENRDLGMISVYFISLKPGTFGGSGTVTVRVQNRGERVLYYGAPNSGSAIRVKVGEIYEDREIPSGFIVRVVGAIIEVSIM
;
A
#
# COMPACT_ATOMS: atom_id res chain seq x y z
N MET A 1 57.45 -19.23 79.34
CA MET A 1 56.06 -19.66 79.12
C MET A 1 55.55 -18.86 77.93
N HIS A 2 55.57 -19.49 76.75
CA HIS A 2 55.41 -18.87 75.43
C HIS A 2 54.05 -19.30 74.86
N ARG A 3 53.22 -18.34 74.44
CA ARG A 3 52.01 -18.60 73.65
C ARG A 3 51.98 -17.59 72.50
N GLU A 4 52.25 -18.08 71.29
CA GLU A 4 51.91 -17.38 70.06
C GLU A 4 50.41 -17.57 69.76
N PRO A 5 49.73 -16.54 69.19
CA PRO A 5 48.36 -16.69 68.70
C PRO A 5 48.34 -17.32 67.30
N SER A 6 47.53 -18.37 67.14
CA SER A 6 47.23 -19.00 65.85
C SER A 6 46.48 -18.02 64.93
N LYS A 7 47.07 -17.69 63.78
CA LYS A 7 46.38 -16.99 62.69
C LYS A 7 45.23 -17.85 62.13
N PRO A 8 44.07 -17.26 61.80
CA PRO A 8 43.02 -17.98 61.09
C PRO A 8 43.43 -18.17 59.62
N ASP A 9 43.41 -19.41 59.15
CA ASP A 9 43.48 -19.74 57.73
C ASP A 9 42.24 -19.18 57.03
N GLU A 10 42.38 -18.02 56.38
CA GLU A 10 41.50 -17.65 55.28
C GLU A 10 41.70 -18.68 54.17
N LYS A 11 40.77 -19.63 54.08
CA LYS A 11 40.71 -20.60 52.98
C LYS A 11 40.57 -19.84 51.67
N ALA A 12 41.70 -19.61 51.01
CA ALA A 12 41.76 -19.16 49.64
C ALA A 12 40.99 -20.17 48.76
N VAL A 13 39.81 -19.77 48.29
CA VAL A 13 39.10 -20.53 47.26
C VAL A 13 40.05 -20.68 46.07
N SER A 14 40.37 -21.91 45.70
CA SER A 14 41.40 -22.23 44.70
C SER A 14 41.18 -21.42 43.42
N PRO A 15 42.21 -20.75 42.87
CA PRO A 15 42.12 -19.97 41.62
C PRO A 15 41.43 -20.74 40.48
N VAL A 16 41.61 -22.07 40.45
CA VAL A 16 40.99 -22.96 39.48
C VAL A 16 39.46 -22.95 39.58
N ILE A 17 38.90 -22.95 40.79
CA ILE A 17 37.44 -22.94 41.01
C ILE A 17 36.86 -21.61 40.53
N SER A 18 37.53 -20.50 40.83
CA SER A 18 37.13 -19.17 40.37
C SER A 18 37.17 -19.06 38.84
N THR A 19 38.20 -19.59 38.19
CA THR A 19 38.27 -19.62 36.72
C THR A 19 37.12 -20.43 36.13
N VAL A 20 36.83 -21.61 36.66
CA VAL A 20 35.72 -22.46 36.19
C VAL A 20 34.38 -21.74 36.32
N ILE A 21 34.12 -21.09 37.46
CA ILE A 21 32.89 -20.33 37.68
C ILE A 21 32.79 -19.18 36.68
N ILE A 22 33.87 -18.40 36.47
CA ILE A 22 33.88 -17.28 35.53
C ILE A 22 33.69 -17.76 34.09
N THR A 23 34.35 -18.84 33.68
CA THR A 23 34.19 -19.38 32.31
C THR A 23 32.78 -19.91 32.09
N ALA A 24 32.18 -20.59 33.09
CA ALA A 24 30.81 -21.08 33.01
C ALA A 24 29.78 -19.93 32.93
N THR A 25 29.94 -18.88 33.74
CA THR A 25 29.05 -17.72 33.69
C THR A 25 29.18 -16.95 32.38
N LEU A 26 30.40 -16.76 31.86
CA LEU A 26 30.64 -16.15 30.56
C LEU A 26 29.98 -16.93 29.42
N LEU A 27 30.06 -18.26 29.45
CA LEU A 27 29.45 -19.11 28.44
C LEU A 27 27.92 -18.96 28.45
N ILE A 28 27.30 -18.97 29.64
CA ILE A 28 25.86 -18.77 29.79
C ILE A 28 25.44 -17.39 29.26
N ILE A 29 26.17 -16.33 29.63
CA ILE A 29 25.90 -14.97 29.15
C ILE A 29 25.98 -14.90 27.62
N LEU A 30 26.98 -15.54 27.02
CA LEU A 30 27.18 -15.53 25.57
C LEU A 30 26.04 -16.24 24.82
N VAL A 31 25.56 -17.37 25.34
CA VAL A 31 24.43 -18.11 24.75
C VAL A 31 23.15 -17.26 24.81
N VAL A 32 22.86 -16.65 25.96
CA VAL A 32 21.68 -15.78 26.11
C VAL A 32 21.78 -14.55 25.19
N ALA A 33 22.96 -13.91 25.14
CA ALA A 33 23.19 -12.76 24.27
C ALA A 33 23.02 -13.12 22.78
N SER A 34 23.51 -14.28 22.35
CA SER A 34 23.33 -14.78 20.98
C SER A 34 21.85 -14.94 20.63
N PHE A 35 21.05 -15.51 21.52
CA PHE A 35 19.62 -15.68 21.28
C PHE A 35 18.88 -14.34 21.16
N ILE A 36 19.19 -13.40 22.04
CA ILE A 36 18.63 -12.03 21.99
C ILE A 36 19.04 -11.34 20.69
N ALA A 37 20.31 -11.44 20.29
CA ALA A 37 20.82 -10.82 19.07
C ALA A 37 20.13 -11.36 17.81
N THR A 38 19.92 -12.68 17.70
CA THR A 38 19.20 -13.28 16.57
C THR A 38 17.77 -12.77 16.46
N ASN A 39 17.04 -12.68 17.58
CA ASN A 39 15.67 -12.17 17.59
C ASN A 39 15.60 -10.69 17.20
N MET A 40 16.51 -9.87 17.74
CA MET A 40 16.57 -8.45 17.42
C MET A 40 16.92 -8.20 15.94
N LEU A 41 17.84 -8.99 15.39
CA LEU A 41 18.20 -8.93 13.98
C LEU A 41 17.00 -9.27 13.08
N GLU A 42 16.22 -10.29 13.40
CA GLU A 42 15.02 -10.65 12.62
C GLU A 42 13.98 -9.51 12.64
N ILE A 43 13.72 -8.90 13.81
CA ILE A 43 12.83 -7.74 13.92
C ILE A 43 13.30 -6.59 13.00
N HIS A 44 14.59 -6.29 12.99
CA HIS A 44 15.14 -5.23 12.13
C HIS A 44 15.05 -5.58 10.64
N MET A 45 15.30 -6.84 10.28
CA MET A 45 15.18 -7.30 8.90
C MET A 45 13.74 -7.18 8.38
N GLN A 46 12.74 -7.62 9.15
CA GLN A 46 11.34 -7.52 8.75
C GLN A 46 10.87 -6.07 8.64
N ASN A 47 11.27 -5.20 9.57
CA ASN A 47 10.95 -3.77 9.48
C ASN A 47 11.64 -3.11 8.28
N SER A 48 12.89 -3.47 7.98
CA SER A 48 13.58 -2.97 6.78
C SER A 48 12.90 -3.42 5.49
N GLU A 49 12.48 -4.69 5.42
CA GLU A 49 11.71 -5.23 4.29
C GLU A 49 10.39 -4.47 4.09
N PHE A 50 9.69 -4.15 5.18
CA PHE A 50 8.45 -3.37 5.13
C PHE A 50 8.67 -1.92 4.65
N GLU A 51 9.69 -1.22 5.11
CA GLU A 51 10.02 0.13 4.63
C GLU A 51 10.43 0.14 3.15
N GLN A 52 11.16 -0.88 2.70
CA GLN A 52 11.46 -1.08 1.28
C GLN A 52 10.18 -1.31 0.48
N ALA A 53 9.26 -2.13 0.98
CA ALA A 53 7.96 -2.37 0.35
C ALA A 53 7.12 -1.09 0.25
N LYS A 54 7.17 -0.17 1.23
CA LYS A 54 6.50 1.14 1.12
C LYS A 54 7.04 1.95 -0.05
N THR A 55 8.36 2.00 -0.17
CA THR A 55 9.02 2.71 -1.26
C THR A 55 8.69 2.08 -2.62
N ALA A 56 8.69 0.75 -2.69
CA ALA A 56 8.28 0.01 -3.88
C ALA A 56 6.81 0.24 -4.23
N MET A 57 5.90 0.31 -3.25
CA MET A 57 4.48 0.60 -3.49
C MET A 57 4.26 2.03 -4.01
N LEU A 58 4.98 3.02 -3.47
CA LEU A 58 4.96 4.39 -3.98
C LEU A 58 5.50 4.48 -5.42
N LEU A 59 6.54 3.71 -5.74
CA LEU A 59 7.04 3.60 -7.11
C LEU A 59 5.99 2.93 -8.01
N LEU A 60 5.36 1.84 -7.55
CA LEU A 60 4.32 1.15 -8.30
C LEU A 60 3.13 2.07 -8.60
N ASN A 61 2.72 2.90 -7.65
CA ASN A 61 1.68 3.91 -7.88
C ASN A 61 2.04 4.87 -9.04
N LYS A 62 3.29 5.38 -9.04
CA LYS A 62 3.78 6.25 -10.12
C LYS A 62 3.82 5.52 -11.47
N VAL A 63 4.29 4.27 -11.46
CA VAL A 63 4.38 3.43 -12.66
C VAL A 63 3.01 3.13 -13.24
N ILE A 64 2.02 2.78 -12.41
CA ILE A 64 0.64 2.56 -12.87
C ILE A 64 0.05 3.85 -13.44
N ALA A 65 0.26 4.99 -12.78
CA ALA A 65 -0.21 6.28 -13.30
C ALA A 65 0.38 6.59 -14.68
N ASP A 66 1.68 6.38 -14.89
CA ASP A 66 2.34 6.61 -16.17
C ASP A 66 1.91 5.60 -17.25
N VAL A 67 1.79 4.31 -16.90
CA VAL A 67 1.31 3.25 -17.80
C VAL A 67 -0.15 3.50 -18.20
N SER A 68 -0.98 4.06 -17.31
CA SER A 68 -2.39 4.35 -17.59
C SER A 68 -2.61 5.38 -18.70
N LEU A 69 -1.62 6.24 -18.96
CA LEU A 69 -1.70 7.26 -20.01
C LEU A 69 -1.36 6.74 -21.41
N ARG A 70 -0.82 5.51 -21.51
CA ARG A 70 -0.27 4.95 -22.74
C ARG A 70 -0.86 3.56 -23.01
N PRO A 71 -1.88 3.44 -23.88
CA PRO A 71 -2.45 2.15 -24.24
C PRO A 71 -1.38 1.15 -24.70
N GLY A 72 -1.41 -0.07 -24.16
CA GLY A 72 -0.44 -1.13 -24.46
C GLY A 72 0.89 -1.03 -23.70
N ALA A 73 1.17 0.07 -22.99
CA ALA A 73 2.38 0.19 -22.19
C ALA A 73 2.39 -0.83 -21.03
N ALA A 74 3.60 -1.25 -20.65
CA ALA A 74 3.81 -2.13 -19.51
C ALA A 74 5.07 -1.73 -18.76
N SER A 75 5.07 -1.97 -17.45
CA SER A 75 6.24 -1.76 -16.60
C SER A 75 6.13 -2.64 -15.36
N SER A 76 7.15 -2.66 -14.52
CA SER A 76 7.21 -3.56 -13.38
C SER A 76 7.99 -3.00 -12.20
N VAL A 77 7.61 -3.42 -10.99
CA VAL A 77 8.32 -3.11 -9.74
C VAL A 77 8.54 -4.41 -8.96
N GLN A 78 9.72 -4.56 -8.38
CA GLN A 78 10.06 -5.73 -7.58
C GLN A 78 9.68 -5.55 -6.12
N PHE A 79 9.22 -6.64 -5.49
CA PHE A 79 8.90 -6.73 -4.08
C PHE A 79 9.59 -7.96 -3.49
N ASN A 80 10.16 -7.79 -2.29
CA ASN A 80 10.63 -8.93 -1.51
C ASN A 80 9.44 -9.52 -0.74
N GLN A 81 9.33 -10.84 -0.67
CA GLN A 81 8.31 -11.58 0.08
C GLN A 81 8.97 -12.64 0.98
N ARG A 82 10.10 -12.29 1.60
CA ARG A 82 10.82 -13.20 2.50
C ARG A 82 10.03 -13.38 3.80
N SER A 83 9.57 -12.27 4.37
CA SER A 83 8.76 -12.27 5.59
C SER A 83 7.35 -11.75 5.36
N GLY A 84 7.17 -10.88 4.36
CA GLY A 84 5.87 -10.37 3.93
C GLY A 84 5.33 -11.04 2.66
N GLY A 85 4.27 -10.47 2.10
CA GLY A 85 3.68 -10.94 0.85
C GLY A 85 2.84 -9.88 0.15
N ILE A 86 2.90 -9.82 -1.18
CA ILE A 86 2.05 -8.93 -2.00
C ILE A 86 0.92 -9.73 -2.66
N GLY A 87 -0.25 -9.12 -2.73
CA GLY A 87 -1.43 -9.70 -3.36
C GLY A 87 -2.36 -8.66 -3.96
N LEU A 88 -3.26 -9.12 -4.81
CA LEU A 88 -4.35 -8.32 -5.36
C LEU A 88 -5.68 -8.79 -4.75
N TYR A 89 -6.48 -7.85 -4.28
CA TYR A 89 -7.73 -8.12 -3.56
C TYR A 89 -8.86 -7.36 -4.23
N LYS A 90 -10.04 -7.99 -4.32
CA LYS A 90 -11.24 -7.30 -4.80
C LYS A 90 -11.64 -6.23 -3.79
N SER A 91 -12.01 -5.06 -4.30
CA SER A 91 -12.53 -3.93 -3.51
C SER A 91 -13.97 -3.65 -3.91
N GLU A 92 -14.57 -2.67 -3.25
CA GLU A 92 -15.87 -2.15 -3.64
C GLU A 92 -15.81 -1.58 -5.05
N ASN A 93 -16.87 -1.80 -5.83
CA ASN A 93 -16.94 -1.29 -7.18
C ASN A 93 -16.99 0.25 -7.17
N ILE A 94 -16.33 0.86 -8.14
CA ILE A 94 -16.48 2.29 -8.39
C ILE A 94 -17.68 2.51 -9.33
N THR A 95 -18.60 3.37 -8.90
CA THR A 95 -19.79 3.73 -9.66
C THR A 95 -19.76 5.21 -9.97
N ILE A 96 -19.88 5.55 -11.24
CA ILE A 96 -19.96 6.93 -11.73
C ILE A 96 -21.37 7.13 -12.27
N GLU A 97 -22.11 8.03 -11.64
CA GLU A 97 -23.48 8.37 -11.99
C GLU A 97 -23.50 9.77 -12.59
N ILE A 98 -24.17 9.93 -13.73
CA ILE A 98 -24.45 11.24 -14.31
C ILE A 98 -25.87 11.59 -13.92
N LEU A 99 -26.01 12.54 -13.00
CA LEU A 99 -27.30 12.94 -12.44
C LEU A 99 -27.93 14.05 -13.29
N GLY A 100 -29.23 13.93 -13.54
CA GLY A 100 -30.05 14.98 -14.16
C GLY A 100 -30.67 15.93 -13.14
N SER A 101 -31.46 16.89 -13.64
CA SER A 101 -32.26 17.79 -12.81
C SER A 101 -33.27 16.95 -12.00
N GLY A 102 -33.04 16.78 -10.69
CA GLY A 102 -33.87 15.95 -9.80
C GLY A 102 -33.16 14.74 -9.18
N SER A 103 -31.83 14.65 -9.23
CA SER A 103 -31.02 13.62 -8.54
C SER A 103 -31.19 12.18 -9.02
N ASN A 104 -32.00 11.95 -10.05
CA ASN A 104 -32.08 10.65 -10.71
C ASN A 104 -30.89 10.47 -11.67
N PRO A 105 -30.22 9.31 -11.64
CA PRO A 105 -29.15 9.02 -12.58
C PRO A 105 -29.70 8.84 -13.99
N ILE A 106 -29.16 9.59 -14.94
CA ILE A 106 -29.39 9.44 -16.37
C ILE A 106 -28.60 8.23 -16.89
N GLU A 107 -27.39 8.08 -16.37
CA GLU A 107 -26.47 7.00 -16.72
C GLU A 107 -25.73 6.54 -15.46
N VAL A 108 -25.48 5.24 -15.39
CA VAL A 108 -24.69 4.61 -14.33
C VAL A 108 -23.58 3.76 -14.96
N ILE A 109 -22.35 4.07 -14.61
CA ILE A 109 -21.16 3.34 -15.05
C ILE A 109 -20.54 2.68 -13.83
N THR A 110 -20.61 1.35 -13.77
CA THR A 110 -19.98 0.57 -12.71
C THR A 110 -18.75 -0.14 -13.25
N ALA A 111 -17.62 -0.01 -12.55
CA ALA A 111 -16.40 -0.72 -12.84
C ALA A 111 -15.95 -1.54 -11.61
N GLU A 112 -15.51 -2.77 -11.86
CA GLU A 112 -14.85 -3.55 -10.82
C GLU A 112 -13.56 -2.86 -10.39
N SER A 113 -13.31 -2.88 -9.09
CA SER A 113 -12.09 -2.35 -8.50
C SER A 113 -11.33 -3.44 -7.77
N TYR A 114 -10.00 -3.39 -7.92
CA TYR A 114 -9.07 -4.22 -7.20
C TYR A 114 -8.03 -3.31 -6.54
N ILE A 115 -7.52 -3.75 -5.39
CA ILE A 115 -6.50 -3.06 -4.62
C ILE A 115 -5.29 -3.97 -4.43
N ILE A 116 -4.11 -3.38 -4.46
CA ILE A 116 -2.86 -4.11 -4.22
C ILE A 116 -2.53 -3.95 -2.74
N LYS A 117 -2.35 -5.06 -2.02
CA LYS A 117 -1.92 -5.03 -0.62
C LYS A 117 -0.61 -5.77 -0.43
N TYR A 118 0.27 -5.21 0.39
CA TYR A 118 1.48 -5.86 0.88
C TYR A 118 1.35 -6.08 2.39
N ARG A 119 1.44 -7.33 2.86
CA ARG A 119 1.50 -7.67 4.29
C ARG A 119 2.94 -7.64 4.77
N GLY A 120 3.23 -6.94 5.85
CA GLY A 120 4.49 -7.07 6.58
C GLY A 120 4.63 -8.43 7.28
N GLY A 121 5.87 -8.79 7.64
CA GLY A 121 6.13 -9.96 8.46
C GLY A 121 5.53 -9.86 9.87
N SER A 122 5.47 -10.98 10.59
CA SER A 122 4.80 -11.07 11.90
C SER A 122 5.45 -10.23 13.01
N MET A 123 6.69 -9.78 12.82
CA MET A 123 7.42 -8.93 13.76
C MET A 123 7.47 -7.46 13.35
N VAL A 124 6.81 -7.11 12.24
CA VAL A 124 6.73 -5.71 11.79
C VAL A 124 5.81 -4.91 12.71
N SER A 125 6.28 -3.73 13.11
CA SER A 125 5.47 -2.74 13.79
C SER A 125 5.46 -1.47 12.96
N ALA A 126 4.27 -0.94 12.69
CA ALA A 126 4.07 0.27 11.93
C ALA A 126 2.96 1.11 12.57
N ALA A 127 2.93 2.40 12.23
CA ALA A 127 1.80 3.27 12.53
C ALA A 127 0.98 3.47 11.26
N GLU A 128 -0.33 3.67 11.43
CA GLU A 128 -1.18 4.07 10.32
C GLU A 128 -0.70 5.38 9.72
N ALA A 129 -0.64 5.44 8.40
CA ALA A 129 -0.16 6.61 7.70
C ALA A 129 -0.70 6.66 6.28
N ASN A 130 -1.23 7.80 5.85
CA ASN A 130 -1.48 8.06 4.44
C ASN A 130 -0.21 8.60 3.79
N LEU A 131 0.40 7.84 2.88
CA LEU A 131 1.68 8.19 2.26
C LEU A 131 1.51 9.13 1.07
N THR A 132 0.37 9.07 0.38
CA THR A 132 0.02 9.95 -0.75
C THR A 132 -0.96 11.06 -0.40
N ASN A 133 -1.63 10.95 0.75
CA ASN A 133 -2.62 11.89 1.29
C ASN A 133 -3.68 12.43 0.28
N PRO A 134 -4.38 11.59 -0.50
CA PRO A 134 -5.46 12.03 -1.37
C PRO A 134 -6.76 12.19 -0.57
N SER A 135 -7.46 13.32 -0.77
CA SER A 135 -8.75 13.60 -0.14
C SER A 135 -9.90 13.43 -1.14
N GLY A 136 -10.98 12.75 -0.73
CA GLY A 136 -12.19 12.60 -1.53
C GLY A 136 -12.14 11.45 -2.55
N LEU A 137 -13.29 11.17 -3.14
CA LEU A 137 -13.48 10.29 -4.29
C LEU A 137 -13.26 11.05 -5.61
N ILE A 138 -13.46 12.37 -5.60
CA ILE A 138 -13.22 13.26 -6.73
C ILE A 138 -11.94 14.07 -6.48
N VAL A 139 -10.98 13.95 -7.39
CA VAL A 139 -9.70 14.68 -7.31
C VAL A 139 -9.48 15.57 -8.53
N ASP A 140 -8.66 16.59 -8.36
CA ASP A 140 -8.18 17.47 -9.45
C ASP A 140 -6.83 16.99 -10.01
N MET A 141 -6.19 17.82 -10.83
CA MET A 141 -4.86 17.54 -11.40
C MET A 141 -3.71 17.65 -10.38
N SER A 142 -3.92 18.31 -9.24
CA SER A 142 -2.89 18.50 -8.21
C SER A 142 -2.71 17.27 -7.32
N LYS A 143 -3.70 16.38 -7.29
CA LYS A 143 -3.71 15.17 -6.45
C LYS A 143 -3.56 13.88 -7.27
N PRO A 144 -2.89 12.85 -6.72
CA PRO A 144 -2.77 11.55 -7.38
C PRO A 144 -4.12 10.82 -7.40
N LEU A 145 -4.34 10.01 -8.43
CA LEU A 145 -5.48 9.08 -8.50
C LEU A 145 -5.32 7.90 -7.55
N GLY A 146 -4.10 7.38 -7.46
CA GLY A 146 -3.76 6.26 -6.59
C GLY A 146 -3.44 6.73 -5.18
N ASN A 147 -3.97 6.01 -4.19
CA ASN A 147 -3.71 6.21 -2.78
C ASN A 147 -2.86 5.09 -2.23
N VAL A 148 -1.76 5.44 -1.59
CA VAL A 148 -0.93 4.52 -0.82
C VAL A 148 -1.05 4.88 0.65
N CYS A 149 -1.49 3.92 1.46
CA CYS A 149 -1.57 4.06 2.91
C CYS A 149 -0.99 2.83 3.63
N VAL A 150 -0.69 3.02 4.91
CA VAL A 150 -0.35 1.98 5.86
C VAL A 150 -1.57 1.80 6.77
N GLU A 151 -2.09 0.57 6.81
CA GLU A 151 -3.17 0.15 7.70
C GLU A 151 -2.61 -0.79 8.77
N VAL A 152 -3.09 -0.69 10.01
CA VAL A 152 -2.70 -1.58 11.10
C VAL A 152 -3.94 -2.26 11.69
N GLY A 153 -3.84 -3.54 11.98
CA GLY A 153 -4.95 -4.34 12.52
C GLY A 153 -4.51 -5.79 12.69
N ASP A 154 -4.79 -6.62 11.69
CA ASP A 154 -4.25 -8.00 11.60
C ASP A 154 -2.82 -8.01 11.00
N GLY A 155 -1.93 -7.23 11.61
CA GLY A 155 -0.59 -6.94 11.12
C GLY A 155 -0.50 -5.60 10.38
N ALA A 156 0.71 -5.28 9.92
CA ALA A 156 1.00 -4.06 9.17
C ALA A 156 0.77 -4.30 7.67
N TRP A 157 -0.07 -3.48 7.04
CA TRP A 157 -0.40 -3.58 5.64
C TRP A 157 -0.04 -2.29 4.91
N ILE A 158 0.46 -2.42 3.69
CA ILE A 158 0.58 -1.30 2.74
C ILE A 158 -0.48 -1.52 1.67
N VAL A 159 -1.38 -0.56 1.49
CA VAL A 159 -2.50 -0.66 0.58
C VAL A 159 -2.33 0.38 -0.53
N LEU A 160 -2.49 -0.04 -1.78
CA LEU A 160 -2.60 0.80 -2.96
C LEU A 160 -3.98 0.61 -3.60
N ASP A 161 -4.77 1.67 -3.60
CA ASP A 161 -6.10 1.71 -4.21
C ASP A 161 -6.24 2.83 -5.26
N TYR A 162 -7.09 2.60 -6.25
CA TYR A 162 -7.48 3.58 -7.28
C TYR A 162 -8.98 3.87 -7.23
N ASN A 163 -9.58 3.84 -6.03
CA ASN A 163 -11.02 4.04 -5.80
C ASN A 163 -11.42 5.52 -5.90
N ARG A 164 -10.90 6.25 -6.90
CA ARG A 164 -11.10 7.69 -7.10
C ARG A 164 -11.17 7.99 -8.58
N VAL A 165 -11.80 9.11 -8.90
CA VAL A 165 -11.81 9.66 -10.25
C VAL A 165 -11.22 11.05 -10.25
N ARG A 166 -10.59 11.41 -11.36
CA ARG A 166 -10.12 12.75 -11.63
C ARG A 166 -11.11 13.45 -12.54
N VAL A 167 -11.60 14.61 -12.13
CA VAL A 167 -12.51 15.43 -12.93
C VAL A 167 -11.76 16.65 -13.43
N ILE A 168 -11.73 16.83 -14.75
CA ILE A 168 -11.07 17.95 -15.41
C ILE A 168 -12.10 18.70 -16.25
N GLU A 169 -12.26 19.98 -15.96
CA GLU A 169 -13.10 20.89 -16.75
C GLU A 169 -12.27 21.54 -17.86
N ASN A 170 -12.74 21.42 -19.10
CA ASN A 170 -12.19 22.12 -20.26
C ASN A 170 -13.27 23.06 -20.80
N ARG A 171 -13.14 24.35 -20.46
CA ARG A 171 -14.13 25.39 -20.83
C ARG A 171 -14.12 25.72 -22.30
N ASP A 172 -12.96 25.66 -22.95
CA ASP A 172 -12.81 25.97 -24.37
C ASP A 172 -13.56 24.96 -25.25
N LEU A 173 -13.63 23.71 -24.79
CA LEU A 173 -14.35 22.62 -25.47
C LEU A 173 -15.76 22.40 -24.92
N GLY A 174 -16.18 23.13 -23.89
CA GLY A 174 -17.44 22.86 -23.18
C GLY A 174 -17.51 21.39 -22.71
N MET A 175 -16.42 20.85 -22.17
CA MET A 175 -16.31 19.43 -21.85
C MET A 175 -15.79 19.21 -20.44
N ILE A 176 -16.43 18.31 -19.69
CA ILE A 176 -15.85 17.74 -18.47
C ILE A 176 -15.35 16.34 -18.79
N SER A 177 -14.10 16.05 -18.46
CA SER A 177 -13.53 14.72 -18.56
C SER A 177 -13.39 14.08 -17.17
N VAL A 178 -13.91 12.87 -17.02
CA VAL A 178 -13.80 12.03 -15.83
C VAL A 178 -12.83 10.89 -16.13
N TYR A 179 -11.70 10.84 -15.44
CA TYR A 179 -10.67 9.82 -15.61
C TYR A 179 -10.60 8.90 -14.40
N PHE A 180 -10.54 7.59 -14.61
CA PHE A 180 -10.33 6.62 -13.54
C PHE A 180 -9.44 5.46 -14.01
N ILE A 181 -8.84 4.77 -13.05
CA ILE A 181 -7.98 3.61 -13.28
C ILE A 181 -8.66 2.39 -12.66
N SER A 182 -8.94 1.37 -13.47
CA SER A 182 -9.47 0.09 -13.00
C SER A 182 -8.37 -0.95 -13.05
N LEU A 183 -7.99 -1.46 -11.88
CA LEU A 183 -7.06 -2.58 -11.78
C LEU A 183 -7.79 -3.89 -12.07
N LYS A 184 -7.15 -4.81 -12.79
CA LYS A 184 -7.66 -6.15 -13.07
C LYS A 184 -6.64 -7.23 -12.74
N PRO A 185 -7.08 -8.41 -12.26
CA PRO A 185 -6.20 -9.54 -12.03
C PRO A 185 -5.58 -10.06 -13.34
N GLY A 186 -4.27 -10.26 -13.32
CA GLY A 186 -3.52 -11.01 -14.33
C GLY A 186 -3.07 -12.36 -13.77
N THR A 187 -1.82 -12.74 -14.01
CA THR A 187 -1.25 -14.00 -13.49
C THR A 187 -0.65 -13.80 -12.10
N PHE A 188 -0.82 -14.77 -11.20
CA PHE A 188 -0.28 -14.73 -9.84
C PHE A 188 0.56 -15.97 -9.54
N GLY A 189 1.79 -15.76 -9.08
CA GLY A 189 2.72 -16.80 -8.68
C GLY A 189 4.03 -16.19 -8.14
N GLY A 190 5.00 -17.05 -7.88
CA GLY A 190 6.31 -16.66 -7.37
C GLY A 190 6.45 -16.72 -5.84
N SER A 191 7.70 -16.70 -5.38
CA SER A 191 8.07 -16.67 -3.96
C SER A 191 9.44 -16.02 -3.81
N GLY A 192 9.73 -15.41 -2.66
CA GLY A 192 10.97 -14.66 -2.48
C GLY A 192 10.86 -13.27 -3.12
N THR A 193 11.73 -12.93 -4.08
CA THR A 193 11.58 -11.67 -4.82
C THR A 193 10.62 -11.86 -5.99
N VAL A 194 9.48 -11.19 -5.95
CA VAL A 194 8.48 -11.21 -7.02
C VAL A 194 8.51 -9.91 -7.80
N THR A 195 8.15 -9.99 -9.07
CA THR A 195 7.98 -8.86 -9.97
C THR A 195 6.50 -8.60 -10.16
N VAL A 196 6.03 -7.43 -9.71
CA VAL A 196 4.68 -6.94 -10.01
C VAL A 196 4.72 -6.21 -11.35
N ARG A 197 4.18 -6.85 -12.37
CA ARG A 197 4.05 -6.29 -13.71
C ARG A 197 2.67 -5.66 -13.88
N VAL A 198 2.65 -4.43 -14.38
CA VAL A 198 1.44 -3.68 -14.70
C VAL A 198 1.39 -3.40 -16.18
N GLN A 199 0.24 -3.63 -16.81
CA GLN A 199 0.06 -3.46 -18.25
C GLN A 199 -1.26 -2.76 -18.56
N ASN A 200 -1.20 -1.69 -19.35
CA ASN A 200 -2.40 -1.04 -19.88
C ASN A 200 -3.00 -1.91 -21.00
N ARG A 201 -4.20 -2.46 -20.74
CA ARG A 201 -4.97 -3.29 -21.67
C ARG A 201 -5.90 -2.48 -22.57
N GLY A 202 -5.87 -1.16 -22.46
CA GLY A 202 -6.64 -0.22 -23.25
C GLY A 202 -7.50 0.69 -22.39
N GLU A 203 -8.29 1.51 -23.07
CA GLU A 203 -9.16 2.50 -22.46
C GLU A 203 -10.60 2.27 -22.88
N ARG A 204 -11.54 2.50 -21.96
CA ARG A 204 -12.96 2.63 -22.28
C ARG A 204 -13.31 4.11 -22.26
N VAL A 205 -13.80 4.62 -23.39
CA VAL A 205 -14.23 6.02 -23.53
C VAL A 205 -15.72 6.08 -23.83
N LEU A 206 -16.45 6.87 -23.06
CA LEU A 206 -17.89 7.09 -23.20
C LEU A 206 -18.18 8.60 -23.20
N TYR A 207 -19.21 9.00 -23.94
CA TYR A 207 -19.61 10.40 -24.08
C TYR A 207 -21.09 10.55 -23.74
N TYR A 208 -21.40 11.56 -22.94
CA TYR A 208 -22.75 11.85 -22.47
C TYR A 208 -22.99 13.35 -22.56
N GLY A 209 -24.15 13.76 -23.10
CA GLY A 209 -24.56 15.17 -23.02
C GLY A 209 -25.08 15.47 -21.62
N ALA A 210 -24.65 16.58 -21.00
CA ALA A 210 -25.30 17.05 -19.78
C ALA A 210 -26.66 17.65 -20.18
N PRO A 211 -27.78 17.10 -19.72
CA PRO A 211 -29.07 17.42 -20.32
C PRO A 211 -29.60 18.80 -19.93
N ASN A 212 -29.29 19.30 -18.71
CA ASN A 212 -29.88 20.54 -18.17
C ASN A 212 -28.99 21.21 -17.09
N SER A 213 -29.33 22.43 -16.69
CA SER A 213 -28.79 23.08 -15.49
C SER A 213 -29.06 22.26 -14.24
N GLY A 214 -28.09 22.20 -13.31
CA GLY A 214 -28.19 21.41 -12.07
C GLY A 214 -27.83 19.92 -12.24
N SER A 215 -27.21 19.54 -13.36
CA SER A 215 -26.65 18.21 -13.53
C SER A 215 -25.37 18.05 -12.69
N ALA A 216 -25.07 16.83 -12.23
CA ALA A 216 -23.88 16.55 -11.44
C ALA A 216 -23.27 15.18 -11.79
N ILE A 217 -21.98 15.02 -11.55
CA ILE A 217 -21.28 13.74 -11.54
C ILE A 217 -21.24 13.27 -10.09
N ARG A 218 -21.84 12.12 -9.82
CA ARG A 218 -21.73 11.45 -8.52
C ARG A 218 -20.79 10.26 -8.66
N VAL A 219 -19.84 10.17 -7.74
CA VAL A 219 -18.89 9.05 -7.67
C VAL A 219 -19.16 8.32 -6.37
N LYS A 220 -19.38 7.01 -6.46
CA LYS A 220 -19.73 6.15 -5.33
C LYS A 220 -18.78 4.97 -5.23
N VAL A 221 -18.34 4.66 -4.01
CA VAL A 221 -17.55 3.48 -3.65
C VAL A 221 -18.11 2.92 -2.35
N GLY A 222 -18.75 1.74 -2.41
CA GLY A 222 -19.54 1.22 -1.29
C GLY A 222 -20.65 2.20 -0.91
N GLU A 223 -20.72 2.60 0.35
CA GLU A 223 -21.71 3.58 0.85
C GLU A 223 -21.27 5.04 0.74
N ILE A 224 -20.00 5.31 0.42
CA ILE A 224 -19.45 6.65 0.34
C ILE A 224 -19.70 7.21 -1.06
N TYR A 225 -20.17 8.46 -1.13
CA TYR A 225 -20.32 9.17 -2.39
C TYR A 225 -19.83 10.62 -2.31
N GLU A 226 -19.46 11.17 -3.46
CA GLU A 226 -19.09 12.58 -3.64
C GLU A 226 -19.68 13.10 -4.95
N ASP A 227 -20.20 14.32 -4.92
CA ASP A 227 -20.86 14.96 -6.05
C ASP A 227 -20.04 16.14 -6.58
N ARG A 228 -20.04 16.32 -7.91
CA ARG A 228 -19.45 17.46 -8.59
C ARG A 228 -20.42 18.02 -9.61
N GLU A 229 -20.77 19.30 -9.47
CA GLU A 229 -21.66 19.97 -10.42
C GLU A 229 -21.08 20.02 -11.84
N ILE A 230 -21.96 19.84 -12.83
CA ILE A 230 -21.67 19.97 -14.25
C ILE A 230 -22.23 21.32 -14.73
N PRO A 231 -21.40 22.20 -15.30
CA PRO A 231 -21.88 23.44 -15.90
C PRO A 231 -22.86 23.16 -17.06
N SER A 232 -23.85 24.03 -17.24
CA SER A 232 -24.86 23.84 -18.29
C SER A 232 -24.23 23.86 -19.69
N GLY A 233 -24.68 22.95 -20.55
CA GLY A 233 -24.20 22.84 -21.93
C GLY A 233 -22.89 22.07 -22.08
N PHE A 234 -22.34 21.50 -21.02
CA PHE A 234 -21.11 20.70 -21.10
C PHE A 234 -21.39 19.26 -21.55
N ILE A 235 -20.43 18.68 -22.26
CA ILE A 235 -20.39 17.24 -22.56
C ILE A 235 -19.54 16.55 -21.48
N VAL A 236 -20.03 15.44 -20.94
CA VAL A 236 -19.28 14.60 -20.02
C VAL A 236 -18.60 13.48 -20.81
N ARG A 237 -17.27 13.44 -20.77
CA ARG A 237 -16.44 12.38 -21.32
C ARG A 237 -15.90 11.52 -20.18
N VAL A 238 -16.26 10.25 -20.14
CA VAL A 238 -15.75 9.31 -19.13
C VAL A 238 -14.68 8.42 -19.75
N VAL A 239 -13.51 8.35 -19.12
CA VAL A 239 -12.35 7.58 -19.57
C VAL A 239 -11.88 6.67 -18.45
N GLY A 240 -11.93 5.36 -18.70
CA GLY A 240 -11.42 4.34 -17.79
C GLY A 240 -10.21 3.63 -18.39
N ALA A 241 -9.04 3.78 -17.77
CA ALA A 241 -7.87 2.97 -18.12
C ALA A 241 -7.95 1.61 -17.44
N ILE A 242 -7.77 0.53 -18.21
CA ILE A 242 -7.79 -0.84 -17.69
C ILE A 242 -6.36 -1.33 -17.51
N ILE A 243 -5.95 -1.50 -16.26
CA ILE A 243 -4.59 -1.93 -15.91
C ILE A 243 -4.63 -3.36 -15.40
N GLU A 244 -4.02 -4.28 -16.13
CA GLU A 244 -3.81 -5.65 -15.65
C GLU A 244 -2.58 -5.70 -14.73
N VAL A 245 -2.74 -6.37 -13.59
CA VAL A 245 -1.70 -6.54 -12.57
C VAL A 245 -1.35 -8.02 -12.47
N SER A 246 -0.10 -8.36 -12.74
CA SER A 246 0.44 -9.72 -12.61
C SER A 246 1.58 -9.76 -11.59
N ILE A 247 1.66 -10.82 -10.78
CA ILE A 247 2.70 -11.06 -9.78
C ILE A 247 3.42 -12.35 -10.19
N MET A 248 4.72 -12.29 -10.46
CA MET A 248 5.53 -13.40 -10.99
C MET A 248 6.87 -13.52 -10.29
#